data_AF-P81238-F1
#
_entry.id   AF-P81238-F1
#
_cell.length_a   1.000
_cell.length_b   1.000
_cell.length_c   1.000
_cell.angle_alpha   90.00
_cell.angle_beta   90.00
_cell.angle_gamma   90.00
#
_symmetry.space_group_name_H-M   'P 1'
#
loop_
_entity.id
_entity.type
_entity.pdbx_description
1 polymer ?
#
loop_
_entity_poly.entity_id
_entity_poly.type
_entity_poly.pdbx_seq_one_letter_code
_entity_poly.pdbx_strand_id
1 'polypeptide(L)'
;MTRFLILSAVLAGPALAGDTSPAQLIAGYEAAAGAPADAERGRALFLSTQTGGKPDTPSCTTCHGADVTRAGQTRTGKEIAPLAPSATPDRFTDSARVEKWLGRNCNSVIGRDCTPGEKADLLAWLAAQ
;
A
#
# COMPACT_ATOMS: atom_id res chain seq x y z
N MET A 1 -54.80 -19.44 -4.63
CA MET A 1 -53.51 -19.82 -4.03
C MET A 1 -52.44 -18.98 -4.71
N THR A 2 -52.05 -17.87 -4.09
CA THR A 2 -51.23 -16.82 -4.71
C THR A 2 -49.82 -16.90 -4.14
N ARG A 3 -48.84 -17.35 -4.93
CA ARG A 3 -47.42 -17.28 -4.59
C ARG A 3 -46.71 -16.55 -5.72
N PHE A 4 -46.44 -15.25 -5.51
CA PHE A 4 -45.55 -14.47 -6.37
C PHE A 4 -44.11 -14.81 -5.98
N LEU A 5 -43.39 -15.47 -6.87
CA LEU A 5 -41.94 -15.63 -6.78
C LEU A 5 -41.29 -14.34 -7.29
N ILE A 6 -40.80 -13.52 -6.36
CA ILE A 6 -39.99 -12.34 -6.69
C ILE A 6 -38.58 -12.86 -7.00
N LEU A 7 -38.25 -12.95 -8.28
CA LEU A 7 -36.90 -13.26 -8.73
C LEU A 7 -36.07 -11.97 -8.62
N SER A 8 -35.42 -11.77 -7.48
CA SER A 8 -34.44 -10.69 -7.31
C SER A 8 -33.23 -10.97 -8.20
N ALA A 9 -33.19 -10.34 -9.36
CA ALA A 9 -32.01 -10.30 -10.21
C ALA A 9 -30.94 -9.46 -9.50
N VAL A 10 -30.00 -10.13 -8.83
CA VAL A 10 -28.78 -9.49 -8.32
C VAL A 10 -27.97 -9.08 -9.55
N LEU A 11 -28.06 -7.81 -9.92
CA LEU A 11 -27.14 -7.21 -10.88
C LEU A 11 -25.77 -7.13 -10.20
N ALA A 12 -24.98 -8.20 -10.33
CA ALA A 12 -23.56 -8.16 -10.07
C ALA A 12 -22.94 -7.26 -11.15
N GLY A 13 -22.89 -5.96 -10.90
CA GLY A 13 -22.07 -5.06 -11.70
C GLY A 13 -20.63 -5.57 -11.69
N PRO A 14 -19.87 -5.42 -12.78
CA PRO A 14 -18.48 -5.82 -12.80
C PRO A 14 -17.76 -5.03 -11.72
N ALA A 15 -17.45 -5.68 -10.59
CA ALA A 15 -16.43 -5.19 -9.70
C ALA A 15 -15.19 -5.06 -10.58
N LEU A 16 -14.73 -3.84 -10.83
CA LEU A 16 -13.43 -3.60 -11.42
C LEU A 16 -12.41 -4.11 -10.40
N ALA A 17 -12.18 -5.42 -10.42
CA ALA A 17 -11.14 -6.04 -9.66
C ALA A 17 -9.83 -5.49 -10.21
N GLY A 18 -8.97 -5.03 -9.31
CA GLY A 18 -7.59 -4.74 -9.67
C GLY A 18 -6.90 -5.96 -10.26
N ASP A 19 -5.70 -5.76 -10.82
CA ASP A 19 -4.89 -6.87 -11.34
C ASP A 19 -4.30 -7.74 -10.20
N THR A 20 -4.36 -7.23 -8.97
CA THR A 20 -3.81 -7.85 -7.78
C THR A 20 -4.60 -7.44 -6.52
N SER A 21 -4.13 -7.90 -5.37
CA SER A 21 -4.62 -7.56 -4.05
C SER A 21 -3.43 -7.37 -3.09
N PRO A 22 -3.61 -6.70 -1.94
CA PRO A 22 -2.56 -6.59 -0.94
C PRO A 22 -1.96 -7.95 -0.56
N ALA A 23 -2.80 -8.98 -0.37
CA ALA A 23 -2.36 -10.33 -0.02
C ALA A 23 -1.50 -10.98 -1.13
N GLN A 24 -1.86 -10.80 -2.40
CA GLN A 24 -1.09 -11.34 -3.53
C GLN A 24 0.26 -10.63 -3.70
N LEU A 25 0.30 -9.31 -3.50
CA LEU A 25 1.55 -8.55 -3.54
C LEU A 25 2.50 -8.97 -2.41
N ILE A 26 1.98 -9.09 -1.18
CA ILE A 26 2.76 -9.56 -0.02
C ILE A 26 3.33 -10.95 -0.30
N ALA A 27 2.49 -11.92 -0.71
CA ALA A 27 2.94 -13.27 -1.02
C ALA A 27 4.00 -13.31 -2.14
N GLY A 28 3.86 -12.46 -3.17
CA GLY A 28 4.85 -12.34 -4.24
C GLY A 28 6.21 -11.83 -3.73
N TYR A 29 6.20 -10.83 -2.85
CA TYR A 29 7.42 -10.31 -2.25
C TYR A 29 8.06 -11.26 -1.23
N GLU A 30 7.26 -11.98 -0.44
CA GLU A 30 7.74 -13.03 0.48
C GLU A 30 8.44 -14.16 -0.30
N ALA A 31 7.84 -14.61 -1.41
CA ALA A 31 8.45 -15.63 -2.27
C ALA A 31 9.78 -15.16 -2.87
N ALA A 32 9.86 -13.89 -3.30
CA ALA A 32 11.10 -13.31 -3.81
C ALA A 32 12.14 -13.05 -2.71
N ALA A 33 11.72 -12.80 -1.47
CA ALA A 33 12.60 -12.62 -0.33
C ALA A 33 13.11 -13.95 0.26
N GLY A 34 12.34 -15.03 0.07
CA GLY A 34 12.57 -16.31 0.75
C GLY A 34 12.23 -16.27 2.24
N ALA A 35 11.42 -15.31 2.69
CA ALA A 35 11.06 -15.11 4.10
C ALA A 35 9.66 -14.46 4.23
N PRO A 36 8.91 -14.76 5.32
CA PRO A 36 7.62 -14.12 5.56
C PRO A 36 7.77 -12.65 5.93
N ALA A 37 6.75 -11.88 5.58
CA ALA A 37 6.61 -10.48 5.93
C ALA A 37 6.40 -10.32 7.44
N ASP A 38 6.84 -9.18 7.94
CA ASP A 38 6.70 -8.77 9.33
C ASP A 38 6.21 -7.33 9.36
N ALA A 39 4.96 -7.17 9.80
CA ALA A 39 4.31 -5.87 9.87
C ALA A 39 5.01 -4.92 10.85
N GLU A 40 5.65 -5.41 11.92
CA GLU A 40 6.35 -4.53 12.85
C GLU A 40 7.65 -3.98 12.23
N ARG A 41 8.37 -4.80 11.46
CA ARG A 41 9.50 -4.30 10.65
C ARG A 41 9.04 -3.29 9.61
N GLY A 42 7.90 -3.53 8.96
CA GLY A 42 7.30 -2.62 7.98
C GLY A 42 6.94 -1.27 8.60
N ARG A 43 6.26 -1.30 9.76
CA ARG A 43 5.94 -0.13 10.56
C ARG A 43 7.19 0.64 10.98
N ALA A 44 8.20 -0.06 11.51
CA ALA A 44 9.45 0.55 11.93
C ALA A 44 10.18 1.22 10.75
N LEU A 45 10.25 0.57 9.59
CA LEU A 45 10.85 1.13 8.38
C LEU A 45 10.08 2.37 7.89
N PHE A 46 8.75 2.35 7.90
CA PHE A 46 7.94 3.47 7.45
C PHE A 46 8.10 4.71 8.34
N LEU A 47 8.17 4.50 9.67
CA LEU A 47 8.27 5.57 10.66
C LEU A 47 9.71 6.05 10.92
N SER A 48 10.73 5.35 10.42
CA SER A 48 12.11 5.72 10.67
C SER A 48 12.54 6.96 9.88
N THR A 49 13.57 7.61 10.40
CA THR A 49 14.33 8.65 9.69
C THR A 49 15.53 7.99 9.02
N GLN A 50 15.69 8.26 7.74
CA GLN A 50 16.71 7.75 6.85
C GLN A 50 17.65 8.88 6.45
N THR A 51 18.92 8.54 6.23
CA THR A 51 19.96 9.50 5.81
C THR A 51 20.53 9.20 4.44
N GLY A 52 20.18 8.06 3.83
CA GLY A 52 20.67 7.66 2.51
C GLY A 52 19.92 8.29 1.34
N GLY A 53 18.67 8.71 1.55
CA GLY A 53 17.85 9.37 0.53
C GLY A 53 18.07 10.87 0.43
N LYS A 54 17.07 11.58 -0.11
CA LYS A 54 17.09 13.03 -0.20
C LYS A 54 16.95 13.65 1.19
N PRO A 55 17.73 14.69 1.51
CA PRO A 55 17.75 15.30 2.85
C PRO A 55 16.40 15.93 3.25
N ASP A 56 15.55 16.24 2.28
CA ASP A 56 14.24 16.86 2.45
C ASP A 56 13.07 15.86 2.39
N THR A 57 13.35 14.57 2.22
CA THR A 57 12.39 13.47 2.41
C THR A 57 13.02 12.35 3.24
N PRO A 58 13.41 12.62 4.49
CA PRO A 58 14.14 11.64 5.30
C PRO A 58 13.24 10.50 5.81
N SER A 59 11.91 10.58 5.67
CA SER A 59 10.99 9.54 6.11
C SER A 59 9.79 9.41 5.17
N CYS A 60 9.20 8.23 5.08
CA CYS A 60 7.91 8.02 4.37
C CYS A 60 6.83 8.95 4.94
N THR A 61 6.89 9.22 6.25
CA THR A 61 5.98 10.12 6.96
C THR A 61 6.07 11.58 6.50
N THR A 62 7.16 11.99 5.84
CA THR A 62 7.31 13.36 5.30
C THR A 62 6.16 13.71 4.35
N CYS A 63 5.69 12.75 3.55
CA CYS A 63 4.59 12.94 2.62
C CYS A 63 3.30 12.26 3.06
N HIS A 64 3.38 11.15 3.77
CA HIS A 64 2.21 10.33 4.10
C HIS A 64 1.67 10.52 5.52
N GLY A 65 2.39 11.24 6.38
CA GLY A 65 2.09 11.31 7.81
C GLY A 65 2.39 10.00 8.54
N ALA A 66 2.29 10.01 9.87
CA ALA A 66 2.43 8.81 10.69
C ALA A 66 1.11 8.01 10.78
N ASP A 67 -0.03 8.69 10.68
CA ASP A 67 -1.34 8.05 10.59
C ASP A 67 -1.73 7.86 9.12
N VAL A 68 -1.52 6.65 8.62
CA VAL A 68 -1.73 6.29 7.22
C VAL A 68 -3.21 6.12 6.83
N THR A 69 -4.13 6.24 7.80
CA THR A 69 -5.59 6.33 7.55
C THR A 69 -6.02 7.73 7.15
N ARG A 70 -5.12 8.72 7.31
CA ARG A 70 -5.34 10.12 6.97
C ARG A 70 -4.67 10.44 5.64
N ALA A 71 -5.18 11.48 4.98
CA ALA A 71 -4.57 11.99 3.77
C ALA A 71 -3.19 12.58 4.09
N GLY A 72 -2.22 12.27 3.24
CA GLY A 72 -0.92 12.91 3.21
C GLY A 72 -0.90 14.10 2.26
N GLN A 73 0.28 14.69 2.10
CA GLN A 73 0.52 15.77 1.15
C GLN A 73 1.89 15.61 0.49
N THR A 74 1.93 15.88 -0.81
CA THR A 74 3.20 16.08 -1.51
C THR A 74 3.89 17.32 -0.97
N ARG A 75 5.18 17.47 -1.26
CA ARG A 75 5.98 18.63 -0.84
C ARG A 75 5.51 19.97 -1.41
N THR A 76 4.73 19.96 -2.49
CA THR A 76 4.13 21.16 -3.07
C THR A 76 2.69 21.41 -2.56
N GLY A 77 2.25 20.67 -1.54
CA GLY A 77 0.95 20.85 -0.89
C GLY A 77 -0.22 20.12 -1.56
N LYS A 78 0.01 19.35 -2.63
CA LYS A 78 -1.06 18.53 -3.25
C LYS A 78 -1.39 17.34 -2.36
N GLU A 79 -2.68 17.12 -2.10
CA GLU A 79 -3.18 15.98 -1.32
C GLU A 79 -2.79 14.63 -1.94
N ILE A 80 -2.47 13.69 -1.05
CA ILE A 80 -2.27 12.27 -1.32
C ILE A 80 -3.31 11.52 -0.50
N ALA A 81 -4.15 10.69 -1.15
CA ALA A 81 -5.13 9.87 -0.43
C ALA A 81 -4.46 9.00 0.67
N PRO A 82 -5.18 8.58 1.71
CA PRO A 82 -4.69 7.62 2.71
C PRO A 82 -4.01 6.40 2.08
N LEU A 83 -2.99 5.84 2.73
CA LEU A 83 -2.37 4.59 2.28
C LEU A 83 -3.10 3.35 2.80
N ALA A 84 -3.79 3.47 3.93
CA ALA A 84 -4.57 2.41 4.53
C ALA A 84 -5.77 2.01 3.63
N PRO A 85 -5.91 0.71 3.27
CA PRO A 85 -7.08 0.23 2.54
C PRO A 85 -8.39 0.43 3.30
N SER A 86 -8.37 0.52 4.64
CA SER A 86 -9.55 0.86 5.44
C SER A 86 -10.17 2.23 5.09
N ALA A 87 -9.35 3.17 4.62
CA ALA A 87 -9.77 4.53 4.23
C ALA A 87 -9.72 4.76 2.71
N THR A 88 -8.97 3.95 1.95
CA THR A 88 -8.89 4.03 0.49
C THR A 88 -8.90 2.60 -0.09
N PRO A 89 -10.09 1.99 -0.31
CA PRO A 89 -10.21 0.55 -0.57
C PRO A 89 -9.51 0.01 -1.83
N ASP A 90 -9.21 0.87 -2.81
CA ASP A 90 -8.46 0.53 -4.03
C ASP A 90 -6.93 0.64 -3.86
N ARG A 91 -6.44 0.78 -2.61
CA ARG A 91 -5.01 0.75 -2.34
C ARG A 91 -4.42 -0.64 -2.59
N PHE A 92 -3.28 -0.64 -3.28
CA PHE A 92 -2.50 -1.84 -3.60
C PHE A 92 -3.25 -2.88 -4.44
N THR A 93 -4.14 -2.42 -5.33
CA THR A 93 -4.85 -3.28 -6.31
C THR A 93 -4.35 -3.10 -7.76
N ASP A 94 -3.28 -2.33 -7.96
CA ASP A 94 -2.62 -2.13 -9.25
C ASP A 94 -1.12 -2.37 -9.07
N SER A 95 -0.66 -3.54 -9.52
CA SER A 95 0.72 -3.99 -9.33
C SER A 95 1.74 -3.03 -9.95
N ALA A 96 1.48 -2.51 -11.15
CA ALA A 96 2.35 -1.57 -11.83
C ALA A 96 2.45 -0.24 -11.07
N ARG A 97 1.33 0.23 -10.50
CA ARG A 97 1.30 1.42 -9.64
C ARG A 97 2.09 1.20 -8.36
N VAL A 98 1.95 0.03 -7.72
CA VAL A 98 2.71 -0.31 -6.50
C VAL A 98 4.21 -0.32 -6.78
N GLU A 99 4.66 -1.07 -7.79
CA GLU A 99 6.08 -1.14 -8.15
C GLU A 99 6.67 0.23 -8.47
N LYS A 100 5.96 1.03 -9.27
CA LYS A 100 6.39 2.38 -9.63
C LYS A 100 6.61 3.26 -8.40
N TRP A 101 5.67 3.26 -7.46
CA TRP A 101 5.73 4.15 -6.30
C TRP A 101 6.66 3.64 -5.21
N LEU A 102 6.77 2.33 -4.99
CA LEU A 102 7.81 1.77 -4.12
C LEU A 102 9.19 2.10 -4.67
N GLY A 103 9.44 1.91 -5.97
CA GLY A 103 10.73 2.30 -6.58
C GLY A 103 11.06 3.79 -6.35
N ARG A 104 10.12 4.70 -6.61
CA ARG A 104 10.36 6.14 -6.43
C ARG A 104 10.54 6.54 -4.96
N ASN A 105 9.72 6.00 -4.07
CA ASN A 105 9.71 6.36 -2.66
C ASN A 105 10.91 5.76 -1.93
N CYS A 106 11.27 4.49 -2.16
CA CYS A 106 12.45 3.87 -1.56
C CYS A 106 13.74 4.60 -2.00
N ASN A 107 13.89 4.91 -3.29
CA ASN A 107 15.06 5.69 -3.74
C ASN A 107 15.08 7.12 -3.16
N SER A 108 13.92 7.77 -3.03
CA SER A 108 13.87 9.14 -2.47
C SER A 108 14.09 9.19 -0.96
N VAL A 109 13.61 8.20 -0.21
CA VAL A 109 13.64 8.18 1.26
C VAL A 109 14.85 7.41 1.79
N ILE A 110 15.06 6.18 1.31
CA ILE A 110 16.11 5.27 1.80
C ILE A 110 17.42 5.48 1.02
N GLY A 111 17.35 5.92 -0.24
CA GLY A 111 18.53 6.12 -1.11
C GLY A 111 18.89 4.89 -1.96
N ARG A 112 18.03 3.87 -1.95
CA ARG A 112 18.15 2.67 -2.79
C ARG A 112 16.79 2.06 -3.03
N ASP A 113 16.72 1.09 -3.94
CA ASP A 113 15.56 0.22 -4.06
C ASP A 113 15.32 -0.54 -2.74
N CYS A 114 14.04 -0.66 -2.37
CA CYS A 114 13.65 -1.58 -1.31
C CYS A 114 13.87 -3.02 -1.79
N THR A 115 14.43 -3.84 -0.90
CA THR A 115 14.49 -5.28 -1.10
C THR A 115 13.07 -5.87 -1.14
N PRO A 116 12.89 -7.08 -1.72
CA PRO A 116 11.60 -7.76 -1.67
C PRO A 116 11.06 -7.89 -0.23
N GLY A 117 11.91 -8.24 0.74
CA GLY A 117 11.52 -8.34 2.15
C GLY A 117 10.99 -7.02 2.72
N GLU A 118 11.67 -5.90 2.43
CA GLU A 118 11.20 -4.58 2.86
C GLU A 118 9.86 -4.18 2.21
N LYS A 119 9.64 -4.55 0.93
CA LYS A 119 8.36 -4.33 0.27
C LYS A 119 7.25 -5.17 0.91
N ALA A 120 7.54 -6.44 1.22
CA ALA A 120 6.61 -7.34 1.90
C ALA A 120 6.23 -6.80 3.28
N ASP A 121 7.23 -6.44 4.09
CA ASP A 121 7.07 -5.88 5.43
C ASP A 121 6.21 -4.59 5.40
N LEU A 122 6.54 -3.65 4.51
CA LEU A 122 5.78 -2.40 4.35
C LEU A 122 4.33 -2.65 3.97
N LEU A 123 4.06 -3.52 2.99
CA LEU A 123 2.69 -3.80 2.59
C LEU A 123 1.91 -4.58 3.65
N ALA A 124 2.55 -5.52 4.35
CA ALA A 124 1.90 -6.25 5.43
C ALA A 124 1.40 -5.32 6.53
N TRP A 125 2.20 -4.30 6.88
CA TRP A 125 1.75 -3.27 7.80
C TRP A 125 0.67 -2.38 7.19
N LEU A 126 0.91 -1.76 6.04
CA LEU A 126 -0.02 -0.79 5.44
C LEU A 126 -1.40 -1.41 5.13
N ALA A 127 -1.45 -2.68 4.74
CA ALA A 127 -2.69 -3.39 4.44
C ALA A 127 -3.51 -3.74 5.69
N ALA A 128 -2.91 -3.72 6.87
CA ALA A 128 -3.58 -3.96 8.15
C ALA A 128 -4.11 -2.68 8.81
N GLN A 129 -3.94 -1.52 8.16
CA GLN A 129 -4.38 -0.20 8.65
C GLN A 129 -5.74 0.20 8.09
#